data_AF-K2PH01-F1
#
_entry.id   AF-K2PH01-F1
#
_cell.length_a   1.000
_cell.length_b   1.000
_cell.length_c   1.000
_cell.angle_alpha   90.00
_cell.angle_beta   90.00
_cell.angle_gamma   90.00
#
_symmetry.space_group_name_H-M   'P 1'
#
loop_
_entity.id
_entity.type
_entity.pdbx_description
1 polymer ?
#
loop_
_entity_poly.entity_id
_entity_poly.type
_entity_poly.pdbx_seq_one_letter_code
_entity_poly.pdbx_strand_id
1 'polypeptide(L)' 'MTKTKLQIMREKKGLSAEQLAEKIIKFNDLTEIPFKVVVGDLKNFETGRYPIKFRSNAAFIAKALGCSVDELVEE' A
#
# COMPACT_ATOMS: atom_id res chain seq x y z
N MET A 1 -18.94 -4.90 -0.87
CA MET A 1 -17.61 -4.97 -1.47
C MET A 1 -16.75 -5.89 -0.62
N THR A 2 -16.04 -6.81 -1.25
CA THR A 2 -15.04 -7.65 -0.57
C THR A 2 -13.80 -6.80 -0.33
N LYS A 3 -13.22 -6.87 0.88
CA LYS A 3 -11.96 -6.20 1.18
C LYS A 3 -10.85 -6.81 0.33
N THR A 4 -9.97 -5.98 -0.22
CA THR A 4 -8.78 -6.47 -0.94
C THR A 4 -7.72 -6.97 0.02
N LYS A 5 -6.76 -7.76 -0.50
CA LYS A 5 -5.65 -8.29 0.29
C LYS A 5 -4.84 -7.18 0.98
N LEU A 6 -4.55 -6.10 0.26
CA LEU A 6 -3.90 -4.91 0.81
C LEU A 6 -4.67 -4.34 2.01
N GLN A 7 -5.98 -4.16 1.86
CA GLN A 7 -6.82 -3.64 2.94
C GLN A 7 -6.76 -4.56 4.18
N ILE A 8 -6.88 -5.88 3.97
CA ILE A 8 -6.84 -6.87 5.05
C ILE A 8 -5.47 -6.85 5.76
N MET A 9 -4.37 -6.83 5.01
CA MET A 9 -3.02 -6.83 5.59
C MET A 9 -2.74 -5.54 6.37
N ARG A 10 -3.16 -4.39 5.84
CA ARG A 10 -3.05 -3.10 6.54
C ARG A 10 -3.82 -3.12 7.86
N GLU A 11 -5.07 -3.58 7.84
CA GLU A 11 -5.92 -3.66 9.04
C GLU A 11 -5.36 -4.65 10.08
N LYS A 12 -4.80 -5.79 9.64
CA LYS A 12 -4.09 -6.74 10.53
C LYS A 12 -2.88 -6.11 11.23
N LYS A 13 -2.25 -5.10 10.62
CA LYS A 13 -1.16 -4.33 11.22
C LYS A 13 -1.65 -3.14 12.06
N GLY A 14 -2.98 -2.95 12.19
CA GLY A 14 -3.57 -1.86 12.97
C GLY A 14 -3.33 -0.47 12.37
N LEU A 15 -3.06 -0.37 11.07
CA LEU A 15 -2.72 0.89 10.42
C LEU A 15 -3.94 1.50 9.71
N SER A 16 -4.06 2.83 9.71
CA SER A 16 -4.88 3.55 8.73
C SER A 16 -4.18 3.63 7.36
N ALA A 17 -4.93 3.97 6.31
CA ALA A 17 -4.35 4.19 4.97
C ALA A 17 -3.32 5.34 4.99
N GLU A 18 -3.61 6.38 5.76
CA GLU A 18 -2.76 7.53 6.00
C GLU A 18 -1.44 7.12 6.68
N GLN A 19 -1.50 6.31 7.74
CA GLN A 19 -0.31 5.80 8.43
C GLN A 19 0.54 4.88 7.54
N LEU A 20 -0.11 4.07 6.69
CA LEU A 20 0.61 3.27 5.71
C LEU A 20 1.30 4.16 4.67
N ALA A 21 0.65 5.20 4.18
CA ALA A 21 1.25 6.16 3.25
C ALA A 21 2.47 6.87 3.85
N GLU A 22 2.40 7.31 5.12
CA GLU A 22 3.54 7.90 5.82
C GLU A 22 4.74 6.93 5.88
N LYS A 23 4.48 5.65 6.19
CA LYS A 23 5.51 4.61 6.21
C LYS A 23 6.12 4.38 4.82
N ILE A 24 5.29 4.34 3.78
CA ILE A 24 5.77 4.20 2.39
C ILE A 24 6.71 5.34 2.03
N ILE A 25 6.32 6.58 2.30
CA ILE A 25 7.15 7.75 1.99
C ILE A 25 8.46 7.70 2.76
N LYS A 26 8.39 7.45 4.08
CA LYS A 26 9.56 7.45 4.96
C LYS A 26 10.55 6.31 4.65
N PHE A 27 10.06 5.09 4.41
CA PHE A 27 10.95 3.93 4.20
C PHE A 27 11.54 3.85 2.80
N ASN A 28 10.96 4.57 1.83
CA ASN A 28 11.41 4.54 0.44
C ASN A 28 11.96 5.89 -0.03
N ASP A 29 12.13 6.85 0.88
CA ASP A 29 12.66 8.19 0.61
C ASP A 29 11.90 8.93 -0.51
N LEU A 30 10.56 8.79 -0.54
CA LEU A 30 9.70 9.35 -1.60
C LEU A 30 9.25 10.78 -1.25
N THR A 31 10.20 11.63 -0.85
CA THR A 31 9.91 12.99 -0.36
C THR A 31 9.33 13.93 -1.42
N GLU A 32 9.55 13.62 -2.69
CA GLU A 32 9.02 14.38 -3.84
C GLU A 32 7.56 14.03 -4.18
N ILE A 33 7.05 12.90 -3.68
CA ILE A 33 5.68 12.46 -3.97
C ILE A 33 4.72 13.07 -2.94
N PRO A 34 3.67 13.82 -3.37
CA PRO A 34 2.72 14.39 -2.43
C PRO A 34 1.99 13.31 -1.62
N PHE A 35 1.93 13.47 -0.31
CA PHE A 35 1.25 12.53 0.60
C PHE A 35 -0.16 12.15 0.16
N LYS A 36 -0.96 13.13 -0.29
CA LYS A 36 -2.33 12.91 -0.78
C LYS A 36 -2.41 11.97 -1.99
N VAL A 37 -1.38 11.95 -2.83
CA VAL A 37 -1.30 11.04 -3.99
C VAL A 37 -1.13 9.61 -3.49
N VAL A 38 -0.17 9.36 -2.58
CA VAL A 38 0.07 8.03 -2.01
C VAL A 38 -1.18 7.49 -1.29
N VAL A 39 -1.86 8.34 -0.50
CA VAL A 39 -3.13 7.95 0.17
C VAL A 39 -4.23 7.62 -0.84
N GLY A 40 -4.35 8.43 -1.91
CA GLY A 40 -5.32 8.21 -2.97
C GLY A 40 -5.09 6.88 -3.69
N ASP A 41 -3.84 6.57 -4.03
CA ASP A 41 -3.45 5.32 -4.66
C ASP A 41 -3.75 4.12 -3.77
N LEU A 42 -3.39 4.18 -2.49
CA LEU A 42 -3.73 3.13 -1.53
C LEU A 42 -5.24 2.88 -1.46
N LYS A 43 -6.07 3.93 -1.38
CA LYS A 43 -7.53 3.79 -1.33
C LYS A 43 -8.08 3.19 -2.63
N ASN A 44 -7.52 3.56 -3.78
CA ASN A 44 -7.92 2.97 -5.06
C ASN A 44 -7.53 1.49 -5.17
N PHE A 45 -6.35 1.11 -4.68
CA PHE A 45 -5.93 -0.29 -4.60
C PHE A 45 -6.81 -1.07 -3.61
N GLU A 46 -7.12 -0.47 -2.46
CA GLU A 46 -7.88 -1.13 -1.41
C GLU A 46 -9.34 -1.40 -1.79
N THR A 47 -9.90 -0.54 -2.63
CA THR A 47 -11.26 -0.68 -3.18
C THR A 47 -11.32 -1.52 -4.45
N GLY A 48 -10.17 -2.01 -4.94
CA GLY A 48 -10.07 -2.77 -6.18
C GLY A 48 -10.36 -1.96 -7.44
N ARG A 49 -10.43 -0.62 -7.33
CA ARG A 49 -10.67 0.28 -8.47
C ARG A 49 -9.54 0.20 -9.49
N TYR A 50 -8.31 0.07 -9.00
CA TYR A 50 -7.13 -0.17 -9.84
C TYR A 50 -6.30 -1.32 -9.23
N PRO A 51 -5.77 -2.23 -10.05
CA PRO A 51 -4.79 -3.19 -9.57
C PRO A 51 -3.44 -2.51 -9.32
N ILE A 52 -2.60 -3.10 -8.48
CA ILE A 52 -1.21 -2.68 -8.30
C ILE A 52 -0.42 -3.10 -9.55
N LYS A 53 -0.35 -2.21 -10.56
CA LYS A 53 0.24 -2.53 -11.87
C LYS A 53 1.76 -2.68 -11.85
N PHE A 54 2.43 -1.89 -11.01
CA PHE A 54 3.89 -1.84 -11.00
C PHE A 54 4.44 -2.64 -9.81
N ARG A 55 5.37 -3.55 -10.10
CA ARG A 55 6.06 -4.34 -9.07
C ARG A 55 6.82 -3.46 -8.08
N SER A 56 7.30 -2.29 -8.52
CA SER A 56 7.89 -1.28 -7.64
C SER A 56 6.91 -0.76 -6.59
N ASN A 57 5.66 -0.47 -6.97
CA ASN A 57 4.63 -0.04 -6.02
C ASN A 57 4.32 -1.14 -5.00
N ALA A 58 4.20 -2.40 -5.47
CA ALA A 58 4.03 -3.54 -4.57
C ALA A 58 5.23 -3.68 -3.60
N ALA A 59 6.46 -3.48 -4.08
CA ALA A 59 7.66 -3.51 -3.24
C ALA A 59 7.67 -2.41 -2.17
N PHE A 60 7.30 -1.18 -2.51
CA PHE A 60 7.24 -0.07 -1.55
C PHE A 60 6.20 -0.32 -0.46
N ILE A 61 5.02 -0.82 -0.84
CA ILE A 61 3.93 -1.15 0.08
C ILE A 61 4.32 -2.34 0.97
N ALA A 62 4.86 -3.40 0.39
CA ALA A 62 5.29 -4.60 1.12
C ALA A 62 6.38 -4.26 2.15
N LYS A 63 7.36 -3.43 1.78
CA LYS A 63 8.37 -2.91 2.70
C LYS A 63 7.74 -2.14 3.87
N ALA A 64 6.74 -1.29 3.60
CA ALA A 64 6.03 -0.52 4.62
C ALA A 64 5.18 -1.38 5.57
N LEU A 65 4.63 -2.49 5.05
CA LEU A 65 3.87 -3.47 5.83
C LEU A 65 4.77 -4.48 6.57
N GLY A 66 6.04 -4.57 6.18
CA GLY A 66 6.96 -5.60 6.67
C GLY A 66 6.55 -7.00 6.22
N CYS A 67 6.13 -7.14 4.96
CA CYS A 67 5.84 -8.43 4.31
C CYS A 67 6.63 -8.55 3.00
N SER A 68 6.61 -9.72 2.39
CA SER A 68 7.12 -9.92 1.03
C SER A 68 6.17 -9.35 -0.02
N VAL A 69 6.71 -9.11 -1.23
CA VAL A 69 5.90 -8.70 -2.38
C VAL A 69 4.91 -9.82 -2.72
N ASP A 70 5.37 -11.06 -2.76
CA ASP A 70 4.52 -12.20 -3.14
C ASP A 70 3.33 -12.34 -2.18
N GLU A 71 3.55 -12.21 -0.86
CA GLU A 71 2.45 -12.15 0.13
C GLU A 71 1.45 -11.02 -0.14
N LEU A 72 1.86 -9.91 -0.74
CA LEU A 72 0.96 -8.79 -1.07
C LEU A 72 0.21 -8.99 -2.39
N VAL A 73 0.83 -9.66 -3.39
CA VAL A 73 0.30 -9.77 -4.75
C VAL A 73 -0.21 -11.16 -5.15
N GLU A 74 -0.26 -12.16 -4.24
CA GLU A 74 -0.75 -13.51 -4.63
C GLU A 74 -2.06 -13.44 -5.43
N GLU A 75 -2.09 -14.24 -6.49
CA GLU A 75 -3.11 -14.34 -7.55
C GLU A 75 -4.53 -14.63 -7.06
#